data_AF-A0A382NLG3-F1
#
_entry.id   AF-A0A382NLG3-F1
#
_cell.length_a   1.000
_cell.length_b   1.000
_cell.length_c   1.000
_cell.angle_alpha   90.00
_cell.angle_beta   90.00
_cell.angle_gamma   90.00
#
_symmetry.space_group_name_H-M   'P 1'
#
loop_
_entity.id
_entity.type
_entity.pdbx_description
1 polymer ?
#
loop_
_entity_poly.entity_id
_entity_poly.type
_entity_poly.pdbx_seq_one_letter_code
_entity_poly.pdbx_strand_id
1 'polypeptide(L)'
;MKMEASIFFDSYLPHAMRQAVEYAGQDGFVASLPQLLNARINTPYENIIWNTHFNPNSEENLLTTPQGNRVVLTVHGGGIFGSPDRYEKLFRASTDRDSEYGFTGLFAAQITQQEAHDLLGGKTPDGASIPVYSFDEFKRGINDLPRRYAIVTDFDTAKKSECGYVSFDALRDDPMVI
;
A
#
# COMPACT_ATOMS: atom_id res chain seq x y z
N MET A 1 7.32 24.61 4.61
CA MET A 1 7.71 24.29 3.21
C MET A 1 6.42 24.00 2.45
N LYS A 2 6.17 24.65 1.31
CA LYS A 2 4.95 24.41 0.52
C LYS A 2 5.20 23.15 -0.31
N MET A 3 4.54 22.04 0.02
CA MET A 3 4.61 20.82 -0.78
C MET A 3 3.72 21.01 -2.02
N GLU A 4 4.29 20.76 -3.18
CA GLU A 4 3.57 20.75 -4.46
C GLU A 4 3.50 19.30 -4.95
N ALA A 5 2.34 18.90 -5.45
CA ALA A 5 2.10 17.55 -5.94
C ALA A 5 1.74 17.60 -7.42
N SER A 6 2.19 16.58 -8.17
CA SER A 6 1.81 16.37 -9.57
C SER A 6 1.08 15.04 -9.70
N ILE A 7 0.09 15.01 -10.58
CA ILE A 7 -0.72 13.81 -10.87
C ILE A 7 -0.16 13.17 -12.14
N PHE A 8 0.18 11.89 -12.07
CA PHE A 8 0.66 11.11 -13.20
C PHE A 8 -0.38 10.05 -13.56
N PHE A 9 -0.91 10.13 -14.77
CA PHE A 9 -1.89 9.18 -15.29
C PHE A 9 -1.34 8.50 -16.54
N ASP A 10 -1.38 7.18 -16.55
CA ASP A 10 -1.06 6.34 -17.70
C ASP A 10 -1.89 5.05 -17.66
N SER A 11 -2.17 4.45 -18.81
CA SER A 11 -2.81 3.13 -18.88
C SER A 11 -1.88 1.99 -18.48
N TYR A 12 -0.57 2.26 -18.44
CA TYR A 12 0.47 1.34 -18.03
C TYR A 12 1.09 1.79 -16.69
N LEU A 13 0.66 1.13 -15.61
CA LEU A 13 1.05 1.46 -14.23
C LEU A 13 2.57 1.62 -14.02
N PRO A 14 3.46 0.75 -14.56
CA PRO A 14 4.90 0.93 -14.42
C PRO A 14 5.41 2.27 -14.96
N HIS A 15 4.81 2.78 -16.05
CA HIS A 15 5.20 4.08 -16.62
C HIS A 15 4.74 5.24 -15.74
N ALA A 16 3.47 5.25 -15.30
CA ALA A 16 2.98 6.27 -14.37
C ALA A 16 3.78 6.32 -13.06
N MET A 17 4.11 5.14 -12.50
CA MET A 17 4.93 5.05 -11.28
C MET A 17 6.34 5.57 -11.52
N ARG A 18 6.96 5.28 -12.68
CA ARG A 18 8.28 5.81 -13.05
C ARG A 18 8.28 7.33 -13.09
N GLN A 19 7.30 7.94 -13.75
CA GLN A 19 7.16 9.39 -13.79
C GLN A 19 6.97 9.99 -12.39
N ALA A 20 6.16 9.35 -11.54
CA ALA A 20 5.95 9.80 -10.17
C ALA A 20 7.22 9.75 -9.31
N VAL A 21 8.01 8.68 -9.42
CA VAL A 21 9.30 8.54 -8.72
C VAL A 21 10.33 9.55 -9.24
N GLU A 22 10.43 9.73 -10.56
CA GLU A 22 11.33 10.71 -11.17
C GLU A 22 10.99 12.14 -10.74
N TYR A 23 9.70 12.50 -10.70
CA TYR A 23 9.24 13.79 -10.22
C TYR A 23 9.51 14.00 -8.73
N ALA A 24 9.29 12.97 -7.90
CA ALA A 24 9.57 13.03 -6.47
C ALA A 24 11.06 13.32 -6.20
N GLY A 25 11.96 12.79 -7.02
CA GLY A 25 13.40 12.99 -6.85
C GLY A 25 13.91 12.48 -5.50
N GLN A 26 15.01 13.06 -5.01
CA GLN A 26 15.66 12.60 -3.77
C GLN A 26 14.96 13.06 -2.49
N ASP A 27 14.33 14.24 -2.52
CA ASP A 27 13.74 14.87 -1.32
C ASP A 27 12.21 14.69 -1.22
N GLY A 28 11.58 14.25 -2.32
CA GLY A 28 10.14 14.02 -2.41
C GLY A 28 9.72 12.61 -2.04
N PHE A 29 8.44 12.31 -2.27
CA PHE A 29 7.87 10.98 -2.08
C PHE A 29 6.64 10.81 -2.99
N VAL A 30 6.34 9.56 -3.35
CA VAL A 30 5.07 9.21 -3.98
C VAL A 30 4.02 9.03 -2.87
N ALA A 31 2.92 9.78 -2.96
CA ALA A 31 1.92 9.83 -1.90
C ALA A 31 1.27 8.45 -1.63
N SER A 32 1.22 8.08 -0.36
CA SER A 32 0.50 6.91 0.14
C SER A 32 -0.91 7.29 0.58
N LEU A 33 -1.76 6.31 0.90
CA LEU A 33 -3.16 6.54 1.27
C LEU A 33 -3.33 7.58 2.41
N PRO A 34 -2.58 7.51 3.53
CA PRO A 34 -2.62 8.55 4.57
C PRO A 34 -2.36 9.97 4.06
N GLN A 35 -1.40 10.16 3.15
CA GLN A 35 -1.11 11.49 2.61
C GLN A 35 -2.21 11.97 1.65
N LEU A 36 -2.81 11.07 0.86
CA LEU A 36 -3.97 11.40 0.02
C LEU A 36 -5.19 11.79 0.86
N LEU A 37 -5.48 11.04 1.93
CA LEU A 37 -6.58 11.37 2.86
C LEU A 37 -6.34 12.71 3.56
N ASN A 38 -5.12 12.94 4.06
CA ASN A 38 -4.75 14.23 4.65
C ASN A 38 -4.89 15.38 3.63
N ALA A 39 -4.49 15.17 2.38
CA ALA A 39 -4.66 16.19 1.34
C ALA A 39 -6.15 16.46 1.05
N ARG A 40 -7.01 15.43 1.01
CA ARG A 40 -8.45 15.57 0.79
C ARG A 40 -9.10 16.46 1.86
N ILE A 41 -8.90 16.13 3.15
CA ILE A 41 -9.56 16.86 4.25
C ILE A 41 -9.11 18.33 4.36
N ASN A 42 -7.95 18.68 3.80
CA ASN A 42 -7.38 20.04 3.82
C ASN A 42 -7.59 20.82 2.53
N THR A 43 -8.35 20.28 1.57
CA THR A 43 -8.53 20.89 0.24
C THR A 43 -10.02 21.14 -0.04
N PRO A 44 -10.41 22.27 -0.67
CA PRO A 44 -11.79 22.53 -1.07
C PRO A 44 -12.38 21.39 -1.91
N TYR A 45 -13.69 21.18 -1.77
CA TYR A 45 -14.40 20.06 -2.41
C TYR A 45 -14.36 20.10 -3.95
N GLU A 46 -14.19 21.29 -4.53
CA GLU A 46 -14.10 21.51 -5.97
C GLU A 46 -12.75 21.06 -6.55
N ASN A 47 -11.76 20.74 -5.71
CA ASN A 47 -10.45 20.31 -6.18
C ASN A 47 -10.51 18.91 -6.83
N ILE A 48 -9.63 18.67 -7.81
CA ILE A 48 -9.53 17.40 -8.52
C ILE A 48 -9.34 16.20 -7.59
N ILE A 49 -8.75 16.37 -6.40
CA ILE A 49 -8.52 15.29 -5.44
C ILE A 49 -9.83 14.59 -4.99
N TRP A 50 -10.96 15.29 -5.07
CA TRP A 50 -12.30 14.79 -4.76
C TRP A 50 -13.02 14.19 -5.97
N ASN A 51 -12.61 14.55 -7.18
CA ASN A 51 -13.35 14.25 -8.43
C ASN A 51 -12.65 13.21 -9.32
N THR A 52 -11.60 12.54 -8.82
CA THR A 52 -10.93 11.45 -9.55
C THR A 52 -10.45 10.34 -8.63
N HIS A 53 -10.16 9.19 -9.23
CA HIS A 53 -9.55 8.04 -8.58
C HIS A 53 -8.02 8.16 -8.60
N PHE A 54 -7.38 7.74 -7.51
CA PHE A 54 -5.93 7.72 -7.36
C PHE A 54 -5.47 6.34 -6.91
N ASN A 55 -4.33 5.90 -7.45
CA ASN A 55 -3.62 4.74 -6.93
C ASN A 55 -2.57 5.25 -5.92
N PRO A 56 -2.78 5.09 -4.61
CA PRO A 56 -1.77 5.46 -3.61
C PRO A 56 -0.57 4.53 -3.71
N ASN A 57 0.60 5.02 -3.29
CA ASN A 57 1.76 4.18 -2.97
C ASN A 57 1.53 3.46 -1.63
N SER A 58 0.51 2.63 -1.59
CA SER A 58 0.13 1.76 -0.48
C SER A 58 -0.27 0.41 -1.03
N GLU A 59 0.03 -0.63 -0.28
CA GLU A 59 -0.27 -2.00 -0.67
C GLU A 59 -0.82 -2.77 0.54
N GLU A 60 -1.62 -3.78 0.24
CA GLU A 60 -2.15 -4.74 1.21
C GLU A 60 -1.68 -6.12 0.78
N ASN A 61 -1.04 -6.85 1.70
CA ASN A 61 -0.47 -8.16 1.42
C ASN A 61 -1.05 -9.21 2.37
N LEU A 62 -1.53 -10.33 1.82
CA LEU A 62 -1.91 -11.50 2.63
C LEU A 62 -0.68 -12.40 2.82
N LEU A 63 -0.19 -12.49 4.06
CA LEU A 63 1.06 -13.17 4.40
C LEU A 63 0.85 -14.28 5.44
N THR A 64 1.87 -15.12 5.58
CA THR A 64 1.98 -16.10 6.68
C THR A 64 3.23 -15.77 7.49
N THR A 65 3.06 -15.57 8.80
CA THR A 65 4.16 -15.34 9.75
C THR A 65 5.04 -16.59 9.88
N PRO A 66 6.29 -16.47 10.39
CA PRO A 66 7.14 -17.64 10.64
C PRO A 66 6.52 -18.68 11.59
N GLN A 67 5.58 -18.26 12.44
CA GLN A 67 4.84 -19.14 13.36
C GLN A 67 3.63 -19.83 12.72
N GLY A 68 3.32 -19.52 11.45
CA GLY A 68 2.20 -20.12 10.70
C GLY A 68 0.88 -19.34 10.77
N ASN A 69 0.84 -18.18 11.44
CA ASN A 69 -0.37 -17.35 11.50
C ASN A 69 -0.56 -16.59 10.19
N ARG A 70 -1.80 -16.53 9.69
CA ARG A 70 -2.17 -15.68 8.56
C ARG A 70 -2.39 -14.26 9.02
N VAL A 71 -1.84 -13.30 8.29
CA VAL A 71 -1.96 -11.87 8.59
C VAL A 71 -2.19 -11.07 7.31
N VAL A 72 -2.81 -9.92 7.46
CA VAL A 72 -2.84 -8.87 6.44
C VAL A 72 -1.82 -7.81 6.82
N LEU A 73 -0.88 -7.52 5.93
CA LEU A 73 0.13 -6.49 6.10
C LEU A 73 -0.18 -5.31 5.19
N THR A 74 -0.65 -4.22 5.77
CA THR A 74 -0.87 -2.95 5.05
C THR A 74 0.39 -2.12 5.12
N VAL A 75 0.94 -1.72 3.97
CA VAL A 75 2.15 -0.90 3.88
C VAL A 75 1.83 0.43 3.25
N HIS A 76 2.29 1.51 3.87
CA HIS A 76 2.20 2.87 3.34
C HIS A 76 3.59 3.37 2.95
N GLY A 77 3.67 4.07 1.81
CA GLY A 77 4.90 4.70 1.33
C GLY A 77 5.83 3.79 0.51
N GLY A 78 5.32 2.65 0.04
CA GLY A 78 6.04 1.71 -0.84
C GLY A 78 6.63 0.51 -0.11
N GLY A 79 6.05 -0.66 -0.38
CA GLY A 79 6.48 -1.98 0.10
C GLY A 79 7.12 -2.80 -1.01
N ILE A 80 6.62 -4.01 -1.26
CA ILE A 80 7.11 -4.88 -2.35
C ILE A 80 6.93 -4.19 -3.70
N PHE A 81 5.75 -3.62 -3.94
CA PHE A 81 5.39 -2.90 -5.16
C PHE A 81 5.73 -1.41 -5.10
N GLY A 82 6.70 -1.02 -4.27
CA GLY A 82 7.15 0.37 -4.14
C GLY A 82 7.99 0.90 -5.31
N SER A 83 8.29 0.09 -6.33
CA SER A 83 9.15 0.48 -7.46
C SER A 83 8.51 0.18 -8.82
N PRO A 84 8.81 1.00 -9.86
CA PRO A 84 8.37 0.75 -11.23
C PRO A 84 8.79 -0.64 -11.73
N ASP A 85 10.01 -1.06 -11.40
CA ASP A 85 10.59 -2.32 -11.88
C ASP A 85 9.88 -3.56 -11.32
N ARG A 86 9.35 -3.49 -10.10
CA ARG A 86 8.59 -4.62 -9.55
C ARG A 86 7.24 -4.78 -10.23
N TYR A 87 6.57 -3.68 -10.60
CA TYR A 87 5.38 -3.74 -11.44
C TYR A 87 5.72 -4.18 -12.87
N GLU A 88 6.83 -3.71 -13.45
CA GLU A 88 7.28 -4.16 -14.77
C GLU A 88 7.49 -5.68 -14.80
N LYS A 89 8.10 -6.24 -13.74
CA LYS A 89 8.30 -7.67 -13.58
C LYS A 89 6.98 -8.44 -13.53
N LEU A 90 5.98 -7.92 -12.81
CA LEU A 90 4.63 -8.49 -12.75
C LEU A 90 3.93 -8.46 -14.11
N PHE A 91 3.95 -7.30 -14.80
CA PHE A 91 3.25 -7.12 -16.08
C PHE A 91 3.88 -7.93 -17.23
N ARG A 92 5.16 -8.29 -17.10
CA ARG A 92 5.86 -9.17 -18.05
C ARG A 92 5.85 -10.64 -17.64
N ALA A 93 5.33 -10.96 -16.44
CA ALA A 93 5.27 -12.33 -15.99
C ALA A 93 4.27 -13.14 -16.82
N SER A 94 4.45 -14.47 -16.81
CA SER A 94 3.49 -15.38 -17.38
C SER A 94 2.16 -15.28 -16.63
N THR A 95 1.04 -15.39 -17.35
CA THR A 95 -0.29 -15.55 -16.75
C THR A 95 -0.54 -16.99 -16.26
N ASP A 96 0.46 -17.87 -16.38
CA ASP A 96 0.42 -19.18 -15.76
C ASP A 96 0.33 -19.03 -14.23
N ARG A 97 -0.57 -19.80 -13.61
CA ARG A 97 -0.78 -19.81 -12.16
C ARG A 97 0.47 -20.20 -11.38
N ASP A 98 1.38 -20.92 -12.02
CA ASP A 98 2.65 -21.38 -11.43
C ASP A 98 3.79 -20.35 -11.63
N SER A 99 3.49 -19.18 -12.20
CA SER A 99 4.45 -18.08 -12.28
C SER A 99 4.85 -17.61 -10.88
N GLU A 100 6.14 -17.35 -10.66
CA GLU A 100 6.63 -16.84 -9.38
C GLU A 100 6.20 -15.38 -9.14
N TYR A 101 6.11 -14.58 -10.21
CA TYR A 101 5.86 -13.14 -10.18
C TYR A 101 4.57 -12.74 -10.88
N GLY A 102 3.76 -13.72 -11.29
CA GLY A 102 2.54 -13.48 -12.05
C GLY A 102 1.37 -13.08 -11.15
N PHE A 103 0.18 -13.50 -11.55
CA PHE A 103 -1.03 -13.25 -10.82
C PHE A 103 -1.53 -14.53 -10.16
N THR A 104 -2.07 -14.39 -8.96
CA THR A 104 -2.86 -15.44 -8.33
C THR A 104 -4.10 -15.74 -9.19
N GLY A 105 -4.78 -16.86 -8.93
CA GLY A 105 -6.05 -17.19 -9.59
C GLY A 105 -7.19 -16.20 -9.33
N LEU A 106 -7.00 -15.23 -8.42
CA LEU A 106 -7.91 -14.12 -8.13
C LEU A 106 -7.42 -12.78 -8.69
N PHE A 107 -6.40 -12.81 -9.57
CA PHE A 107 -5.77 -11.63 -10.18
C PHE A 107 -5.10 -10.66 -9.20
N ALA A 108 -4.82 -11.08 -7.95
CA ALA A 108 -3.87 -10.38 -7.09
C ALA A 108 -2.44 -10.67 -7.53
N ALA A 109 -1.54 -9.68 -7.40
CA ALA A 109 -0.13 -9.87 -7.73
C ALA A 109 0.53 -10.88 -6.78
N GLN A 110 1.29 -11.84 -7.33
CA GLN A 110 2.05 -12.79 -6.52
C GLN A 110 3.28 -12.11 -5.91
N ILE A 111 3.56 -12.54 -4.68
CA ILE A 111 4.75 -12.17 -3.92
C ILE A 111 5.50 -13.43 -3.53
N THR A 112 6.82 -13.36 -3.52
CA THR A 112 7.66 -14.51 -3.17
C THR A 112 7.66 -14.74 -1.65
N GLN A 113 8.06 -15.94 -1.23
CA GLN A 113 8.25 -16.22 0.20
C GLN A 113 9.31 -15.31 0.83
N GLN A 114 10.35 -14.95 0.07
CA GLN A 114 11.40 -14.05 0.53
C GLN A 114 10.87 -12.62 0.70
N GLU A 115 10.12 -12.11 -0.28
CA GLU A 115 9.45 -10.80 -0.21
C GLU A 115 8.52 -10.72 1.01
N ALA A 116 7.72 -11.76 1.25
CA ALA A 116 6.85 -11.85 2.41
C ALA A 116 7.63 -11.86 3.74
N HIS A 117 8.68 -12.68 3.83
CA HIS A 117 9.53 -12.77 5.01
C HIS A 117 10.20 -11.43 5.34
N ASP A 118 10.80 -10.81 4.34
CA ASP A 118 11.55 -9.56 4.52
C ASP A 118 10.64 -8.41 4.89
N LEU A 119 9.47 -8.30 4.24
CA LEU A 119 8.51 -7.24 4.51
C LEU A 119 7.89 -7.37 5.91
N LEU A 120 7.62 -8.60 6.40
CA LEU A 120 7.22 -8.83 7.80
C LEU A 120 8.29 -8.37 8.80
N GLY A 121 9.56 -8.44 8.41
CA GLY A 121 10.68 -7.89 9.19
C GLY A 121 10.93 -6.40 8.96
N GLY A 122 10.06 -5.71 8.20
CA GLY A 122 10.18 -4.30 7.89
C GLY A 122 11.23 -3.98 6.82
N LYS A 123 11.72 -4.95 6.06
CA LYS A 123 12.70 -4.73 4.98
C LYS A 123 12.00 -4.65 3.64
N THR A 124 12.26 -3.58 2.91
CA THR A 124 11.68 -3.34 1.58
C THR A 124 12.69 -3.66 0.47
N PRO A 125 12.25 -3.96 -0.77
CA PRO A 125 13.15 -4.35 -1.86
C PRO A 125 14.19 -3.31 -2.26
N ASP A 126 13.94 -2.03 -1.97
CA ASP A 126 14.88 -0.93 -2.16
C ASP A 126 15.99 -0.86 -1.08
N GLY A 127 16.00 -1.82 -0.14
CA GLY A 127 16.96 -1.92 0.94
C GLY A 127 16.61 -1.06 2.17
N ALA A 128 15.51 -0.31 2.15
CA ALA A 128 15.07 0.46 3.31
C ALA A 128 14.52 -0.44 4.43
N SER A 129 14.51 0.12 5.64
CA SER A 129 13.86 -0.48 6.80
C SER A 129 12.74 0.42 7.27
N ILE A 130 11.54 -0.13 7.41
CA ILE A 130 10.32 0.54 7.84
C ILE A 130 9.84 -0.06 9.16
N PRO A 131 9.25 0.73 10.06
CA PRO A 131 8.62 0.17 11.25
C PRO A 131 7.38 -0.63 10.88
N VAL A 132 7.17 -1.71 11.63
CA VAL A 132 6.03 -2.61 11.50
C VAL A 132 5.29 -2.60 12.82
N TYR A 133 4.08 -2.03 12.82
CA TYR A 133 3.25 -1.91 14.00
C TYR A 133 2.20 -3.02 14.04
N SER A 134 1.83 -3.47 15.22
CA SER A 134 0.64 -4.30 15.35
C SER A 134 -0.62 -3.45 15.16
N PHE A 135 -1.71 -4.04 14.66
CA PHE A 135 -2.99 -3.34 14.54
C PHE A 135 -3.46 -2.72 15.86
N ASP A 136 -3.30 -3.43 16.98
CA ASP A 136 -3.69 -2.93 18.31
C ASP A 136 -2.86 -1.72 18.76
N GLU A 137 -1.57 -1.68 18.41
CA GLU A 137 -0.72 -0.52 18.66
C GLU A 137 -1.13 0.66 17.78
N PHE A 138 -1.31 0.41 16.48
CA PHE A 138 -1.72 1.43 15.52
C PHE A 138 -3.07 2.06 15.89
N LYS A 139 -4.05 1.23 16.25
CA LYS A 139 -5.40 1.65 16.67
C LYS A 139 -5.40 2.53 17.92
N ARG A 140 -4.43 2.37 18.83
CA ARG A 140 -4.29 3.25 20.01
C ARG A 140 -3.75 4.64 19.66
N GLY A 141 -3.27 4.83 18.44
CA GLY A 141 -2.63 6.04 17.97
C GLY A 141 -1.13 6.00 18.20
N ILE A 142 -0.38 6.30 17.15
CA ILE A 142 1.08 6.41 17.17
C ILE A 142 1.44 7.85 16.80
N ASN A 143 2.18 8.52 17.67
CA ASN A 143 2.68 9.86 17.40
C ASN A 143 3.84 9.79 16.39
N ASP A 144 3.95 10.83 15.56
CA ASP A 144 5.09 11.01 14.65
C ASP A 144 5.34 9.83 13.70
N LEU A 145 4.27 9.23 13.19
CA LEU A 145 4.36 8.17 12.18
C LEU A 145 5.24 8.60 11.01
N PRO A 146 6.25 7.79 10.63
CA PRO A 146 7.07 8.11 9.47
C PRO A 146 6.25 8.00 8.19
N ARG A 147 6.78 8.53 7.08
CA ARG A 147 6.11 8.45 5.77
C ARG A 147 5.95 7.00 5.27
N ARG A 148 6.84 6.11 5.69
CA ARG A 148 6.87 4.70 5.32
C ARG A 148 6.73 3.84 6.57
N TYR A 149 5.72 2.99 6.61
CA TYR A 149 5.45 2.09 7.74
C TYR A 149 4.51 0.97 7.29
N ALA A 150 4.44 -0.08 8.09
CA ALA A 150 3.51 -1.18 7.90
C ALA A 150 2.67 -1.43 9.15
N ILE A 151 1.48 -2.01 8.95
CA ILE A 151 0.56 -2.43 9.99
C ILE A 151 0.26 -3.91 9.78
N VAL A 152 0.53 -4.73 10.79
CA VAL A 152 0.20 -6.16 10.82
C VAL A 152 -1.16 -6.33 11.50
N THR A 153 -2.14 -6.80 10.73
CA THR A 153 -3.48 -7.14 11.21
C THR A 153 -3.65 -8.66 11.16
N ASP A 154 -4.11 -9.24 12.26
CA ASP A 154 -4.49 -10.66 12.28
C ASP A 154 -5.58 -10.95 11.23
N PHE A 155 -5.47 -12.08 10.53
CA PHE A 155 -6.38 -12.38 9.42
C PHE A 155 -7.85 -12.51 9.88
N ASP A 156 -8.12 -13.08 11.05
CA ASP A 156 -9.49 -13.21 11.56
C ASP A 156 -10.04 -11.84 12.00
N THR A 157 -9.17 -10.89 12.33
CA THR A 157 -9.56 -9.50 12.54
C THR A 157 -9.86 -8.80 11.22
N ALA A 158 -8.96 -8.87 10.24
CA ALA A 158 -9.17 -8.26 8.92
C ALA A 158 -10.43 -8.79 8.21
N LYS A 159 -10.73 -10.09 8.35
CA LYS A 159 -11.90 -10.75 7.76
C LYS A 159 -13.25 -10.25 8.30
N LYS A 160 -13.27 -9.54 9.44
CA LYS A 160 -14.51 -8.93 9.97
C LYS A 160 -14.97 -7.71 9.18
N SER A 161 -14.10 -7.18 8.34
CA SER A 161 -14.37 -5.98 7.53
C SER A 161 -15.39 -6.30 6.45
N GLU A 162 -16.28 -5.35 6.18
CA GLU A 162 -17.28 -5.53 5.13
C GLU A 162 -16.68 -5.26 3.74
N CYS A 163 -17.22 -5.92 2.72
CA CYS A 163 -16.77 -5.76 1.33
C CYS A 163 -17.93 -5.27 0.46
N GLY A 164 -17.71 -4.16 -0.26
CA GLY A 164 -18.70 -3.54 -1.15
C GLY A 164 -19.15 -2.16 -0.65
N TYR A 165 -20.33 -1.74 -1.08
CA TYR A 165 -20.92 -0.47 -0.64
C TYR A 165 -21.58 -0.65 0.72
N VAL A 166 -21.05 0.05 1.71
CA VAL A 166 -21.50 -0.04 3.11
C VAL A 166 -21.76 1.35 3.68
N SER A 167 -22.55 1.41 4.75
CA SER A 167 -22.86 2.68 5.40
C SER A 167 -21.63 3.30 6.06
N PHE A 168 -21.57 4.63 6.16
CA PHE A 168 -20.48 5.32 6.83
C PHE A 168 -20.31 4.88 8.30
N ASP A 169 -21.41 4.62 9.00
CA ASP A 169 -21.39 4.17 10.39
C ASP A 169 -20.69 2.80 10.56
N ALA A 170 -20.80 1.92 9.57
CA ALA A 170 -20.10 0.64 9.56
C ALA A 170 -18.58 0.81 9.38
N LEU A 171 -18.13 1.86 8.68
CA LEU A 171 -16.72 2.09 8.38
C LEU A 171 -15.91 2.62 9.57
N ARG A 172 -16.56 3.29 10.54
CA ARG A 172 -15.86 3.98 11.63
C ARG A 172 -14.97 3.04 12.45
N ASP A 173 -15.45 1.82 12.67
CA ASP A 173 -14.79 0.82 13.52
C ASP A 173 -14.25 -0.38 12.69
N ASP A 174 -14.24 -0.25 11.36
CA ASP A 174 -13.81 -1.29 10.44
C ASP A 174 -12.27 -1.46 10.46
N PRO A 175 -11.75 -2.69 10.68
CA PRO A 175 -10.31 -2.93 10.80
C PRO A 175 -9.47 -2.54 9.58
N MET A 176 -10.04 -2.49 8.38
CA MET A 176 -9.32 -2.12 7.16
C MET A 176 -9.47 -0.64 6.80
N VAL A 177 -10.35 0.09 7.50
CA VAL A 177 -10.49 1.55 7.39
C VAL A 177 -9.60 2.28 8.39
N ILE A 178 -9.45 1.71 9.59
CA ILE A 178 -8.58 2.21 10.66
C ILE A 178 -7.13 2.20 10.21
#